data_AF-A0A354X8Y9-F1
#
_entry.id   AF-A0A354X8Y9-F1
#
_cell.length_a   1.000
_cell.length_b   1.000
_cell.length_c   1.000
_cell.angle_alpha   90.00
_cell.angle_beta   90.00
_cell.angle_gamma   90.00
#
_symmetry.space_group_name_H-M   'P 1'
#
loop_
_entity.id
_entity.type
_entity.pdbx_description
1 polymer ?
#
loop_
_entity_poly.entity_id
_entity_poly.type
_entity_poly.pdbx_seq_one_letter_code
_entity_poly.pdbx_strand_id
1 'polypeptide(L)'
;FTAQVNAFVLRYTVDQIAILLEQHKGLKEGLSILVTISLILIMKEIVNAFIQFGQKYYGEKLRIFISKDLAQTVIEKVLTFKMAFFTSEGNQPGKLQTRIDRGVENLTRLVQNFFIDILPLFANALVALVMMFNANFYVGMVGLCIMPVYFF
;
A
#
# COMPACT_ATOMS: atom_id res chain seq x y z
N PHE A 1 -0.66 8.23 -1.02
CA PHE A 1 -0.48 9.26 0.01
C PHE A 1 0.56 10.29 -0.39
N THR A 2 1.79 9.89 -0.71
CA THR A 2 2.90 10.85 -0.97
C THR A 2 2.62 11.84 -2.10
N ALA A 3 2.03 11.39 -3.22
CA ALA A 3 1.71 12.27 -4.36
C ALA A 3 0.59 13.30 -4.06
N GLN A 4 -0.45 12.88 -3.32
CA GLN A 4 -1.59 13.73 -2.98
C GLN A 4 -1.20 14.84 -2.01
N VAL A 5 -0.48 14.49 -0.94
CA VAL A 5 0.01 15.46 0.04
C VAL A 5 1.01 16.41 -0.61
N ASN A 6 1.86 15.92 -1.52
CA ASN A 6 2.78 16.78 -2.26
C ASN A 6 2.05 17.80 -3.15
N ALA A 7 1.01 17.38 -3.87
CA ALA A 7 0.21 18.28 -4.68
C ALA A 7 -0.48 19.36 -3.83
N PHE A 8 -1.00 19.00 -2.65
CA PHE A 8 -1.61 19.96 -1.74
C PHE A 8 -0.60 20.99 -1.21
N VAL A 9 0.61 20.55 -0.82
CA VAL A 9 1.65 21.46 -0.34
C VAL A 9 2.15 22.37 -1.45
N LEU A 10 2.31 21.86 -2.67
CA LEU A 10 2.66 22.69 -3.84
C LEU A 10 1.58 23.73 -4.13
N ARG A 11 0.29 23.35 -4.12
CA ARG A 11 -0.81 24.30 -4.31
C ARG A 11 -0.80 25.39 -3.24
N TYR A 12 -0.67 25.00 -1.97
CA TYR A 12 -0.57 25.96 -0.86
C TYR A 12 0.66 26.88 -0.99
N THR A 13 1.78 26.35 -1.47
CA THR A 13 3.01 27.13 -1.70
C THR A 13 2.80 28.17 -2.80
N VAL A 14 2.20 27.77 -3.92
CA VAL A 14 1.90 28.66 -5.04
C VAL A 14 0.88 29.73 -4.64
N ASP A 15 -0.19 29.35 -3.94
CA ASP A 15 -1.23 30.28 -3.46
C ASP A 15 -0.64 31.32 -2.50
N GLN A 16 0.22 30.90 -1.55
CA GLN A 16 0.86 31.82 -0.60
C GLN A 16 1.88 32.76 -1.27
N ILE A 17 2.61 32.27 -2.27
CA ILE A 17 3.53 33.11 -3.06
C ILE A 17 2.72 34.13 -3.89
N ALA A 18 1.59 33.73 -4.47
CA ALA A 18 0.71 34.62 -5.25
C ALA A 18 0.14 35.75 -4.36
N ILE A 19 -0.33 35.42 -3.16
CA ILE A 19 -0.85 36.41 -2.19
C ILE A 19 0.26 37.39 -1.75
N LEU A 20 1.49 36.91 -1.55
CA LEU A 20 2.64 37.77 -1.22
C LEU A 20 3.02 38.73 -2.34
N LEU A 21 2.97 38.26 -3.60
CA LEU A 21 3.21 39.08 -4.79
C LEU A 21 2.14 40.17 -4.96
N GLU A 22 0.86 39.82 -4.74
CA GLU A 22 -0.25 40.78 -4.78
C GLU A 22 -0.15 41.86 -3.68
N GLN A 23 0.40 41.52 -2.51
CA GLN A 23 0.53 42.47 -1.40
C GLN A 23 1.81 43.33 -1.43
N HIS A 24 2.69 43.19 -2.45
CA HIS A 24 3.94 43.95 -2.58
C HIS A 24 4.85 43.90 -1.34
N LYS A 25 4.76 42.83 -0.54
CA LYS A 25 5.53 42.69 0.69
C LYS A 25 6.91 42.08 0.43
N GLY A 26 7.94 42.64 1.07
CA GLY A 26 9.35 42.29 0.83
C GLY A 26 9.80 40.96 1.43
N LEU A 27 11.05 40.58 1.12
CA LEU A 27 11.75 39.32 1.45
C LEU A 27 11.58 38.78 2.89
N LYS A 28 11.31 39.63 3.88
CA LYS A 28 11.11 39.21 5.29
C LYS A 28 9.85 38.37 5.50
N GLU A 29 8.74 38.69 4.83
CA GLU A 29 7.51 37.88 4.93
C GLU A 29 7.58 36.61 4.08
N GLY A 30 8.30 36.66 2.95
CA GLY A 30 8.63 35.47 2.16
C GLY A 30 9.44 34.43 2.95
N LEU A 31 10.40 34.88 3.77
CA LEU A 31 11.17 34.00 4.65
C LEU A 31 10.29 33.28 5.68
N SER A 32 9.32 33.97 6.29
CA SER A 32 8.44 33.34 7.28
C SER A 32 7.56 32.25 6.65
N ILE A 33 7.01 32.50 5.47
CA ILE A 33 6.18 31.53 4.75
C ILE A 33 7.01 30.34 4.26
N LEU A 34 8.22 30.58 3.78
CA LEU A 34 9.12 29.53 3.30
C LEU A 34 9.57 28.59 4.44
N VAL A 35 9.79 29.14 5.63
CA VAL A 35 10.05 28.35 6.85
C VAL A 35 8.83 27.52 7.24
N THR A 36 7.62 28.10 7.22
CA THR A 36 6.38 27.36 7.53
C THR A 36 6.13 26.22 6.54
N ILE A 37 6.29 26.44 5.23
CA ILE A 37 6.11 25.40 4.20
C ILE A 37 7.17 24.31 4.35
N SER A 38 8.44 24.68 4.59
CA SER A 38 9.52 23.72 4.81
C SER A 38 9.24 22.85 6.04
N LEU A 39 8.76 23.45 7.13
CA LEU A 39 8.37 22.72 8.34
C LEU A 39 7.23 21.72 8.04
N ILE A 40 6.20 22.15 7.30
CA ILE A 40 5.08 21.30 6.89
C ILE A 40 5.59 20.13 6.01
N LEU A 41 6.48 20.40 5.06
CA LEU A 41 7.07 19.38 4.19
C LEU A 41 7.87 18.34 4.98
N ILE A 42 8.67 18.77 5.95
CA ILE A 42 9.47 17.87 6.79
C ILE A 42 8.55 17.03 7.69
N MET A 43 7.56 17.64 8.33
CA MET A 43 6.57 16.92 9.16
C MET A 43 5.83 15.85 8.35
N LYS A 44 5.40 16.19 7.13
CA LYS A 44 4.82 15.26 6.15
C LYS A 44 5.75 14.06 5.92
N GLU A 45 7.03 14.31 5.68
CA GLU A 45 7.98 13.25 5.32
C GLU A 45 8.22 12.31 6.50
N ILE A 46 8.29 12.85 7.71
CA ILE A 46 8.39 12.08 8.95
C ILE A 46 7.16 11.18 9.11
N VAL A 47 5.95 11.73 9.00
CA VAL A 47 4.70 10.95 9.10
C VAL A 47 4.64 9.87 8.02
N ASN A 48 4.99 10.20 6.78
CA ASN A 48 5.03 9.25 5.67
C ASN A 48 6.01 8.10 5.95
N ALA A 49 7.21 8.40 6.45
CA ALA A 49 8.21 7.40 6.83
C ALA A 49 7.69 6.48 7.95
N PHE A 50 7.02 7.03 8.97
CA PHE A 50 6.42 6.23 10.04
C PHE A 50 5.31 5.32 9.54
N ILE A 51 4.40 5.82 8.69
CA ILE A 51 3.33 5.01 8.10
C ILE A 51 3.93 3.89 7.24
N GLN A 52 4.89 4.22 6.38
CA GLN A 52 5.52 3.24 5.50
C GLN A 52 6.29 2.17 6.29
N PHE A 53 6.99 2.57 7.35
CA PHE A 53 7.65 1.65 8.26
C PHE A 53 6.64 0.74 8.97
N GLY A 54 5.56 1.31 9.52
CA GLY A 54 4.49 0.56 10.17
C GLY A 54 3.85 -0.45 9.23
N GLN A 55 3.44 -0.03 8.03
CA GLN A 55 2.86 -0.90 7.01
C GLN A 55 3.80 -2.06 6.67
N LYS A 56 5.08 -1.79 6.46
CA LYS A 56 6.07 -2.83 6.13
C LYS A 56 6.31 -3.79 7.30
N TYR A 57 6.40 -3.27 8.53
CA TYR A 57 6.62 -4.06 9.74
C TYR A 57 5.42 -4.96 10.05
N TYR A 58 4.22 -4.40 10.11
CA TYR A 58 3.00 -5.15 10.41
C TYR A 58 2.60 -6.09 9.27
N GLY A 59 2.83 -5.69 8.01
CA GLY A 59 2.61 -6.54 6.84
C GLY A 59 3.49 -7.79 6.86
N GLU A 60 4.79 -7.63 7.13
CA GLU A 60 5.70 -8.77 7.20
C GLU A 60 5.43 -9.66 8.43
N LYS A 61 5.06 -9.05 9.57
CA LYS A 61 4.61 -9.82 10.75
C LYS A 61 3.40 -10.68 10.41
N LEU A 62 2.36 -10.10 9.81
CA LEU A 62 1.14 -10.80 9.40
C LEU A 62 1.46 -11.97 8.45
N ARG A 63 2.32 -11.73 7.46
CA ARG A 63 2.79 -12.75 6.52
C ARG A 63 3.44 -13.94 7.22
N ILE A 64 4.35 -13.68 8.16
CA ILE A 64 5.06 -14.75 8.90
C ILE A 64 4.08 -15.56 9.75
N PHE A 65 3.17 -14.90 10.47
CA PHE A 65 2.18 -15.60 11.31
C PHE A 65 1.25 -16.48 10.50
N ILE A 66 0.71 -15.95 9.39
CA ILE A 66 -0.19 -16.71 8.52
C ILE A 66 0.55 -17.88 7.84
N SER A 67 1.80 -17.67 7.39
CA SER A 67 2.61 -18.74 6.83
C SER A 67 2.81 -19.89 7.81
N LYS A 68 3.12 -19.56 9.06
CA LYS A 68 3.34 -20.57 10.11
C LYS A 68 2.06 -21.33 10.43
N ASP A 69 0.95 -20.61 10.60
CA ASP A 69 -0.34 -21.18 10.98
C ASP A 69 -0.91 -22.10 9.88
N LEU A 70 -0.81 -21.67 8.62
CA LEU A 70 -1.18 -22.49 7.46
C LEU A 70 -0.32 -23.75 7.34
N ALA A 71 1.00 -23.62 7.50
CA ALA A 71 1.90 -24.76 7.47
C ALA A 71 1.51 -25.80 8.52
N GLN A 72 1.30 -25.33 9.76
CA GLN A 72 0.95 -26.20 10.87
C GLN A 72 -0.41 -26.88 10.65
N THR A 73 -1.44 -26.13 10.24
CA THR A 73 -2.78 -26.69 9.97
C THR A 73 -2.75 -27.75 8.87
N VAL A 74 -2.00 -27.51 7.78
CA VAL A 74 -1.87 -28.47 6.68
C VAL A 74 -1.11 -29.73 7.13
N ILE A 75 -0.04 -29.58 7.91
CA ILE A 75 0.72 -30.72 8.46
C ILE A 75 -0.17 -31.56 9.37
N GLU A 76 -0.87 -30.93 10.32
CA GLU A 76 -1.80 -31.62 11.23
C GLU A 76 -2.89 -32.37 10.44
N LYS A 77 -3.45 -31.75 9.39
CA LYS A 77 -4.46 -32.39 8.55
C LYS A 77 -3.89 -33.59 7.79
N VAL A 78 -2.68 -33.49 7.24
CA VAL A 78 -2.04 -34.56 6.49
C VAL A 78 -1.76 -35.77 7.38
N LEU A 79 -1.39 -35.54 8.65
CA LEU A 79 -1.17 -36.61 9.63
C LEU A 79 -2.46 -37.39 9.97
N THR A 80 -3.66 -36.83 9.71
CA THR A 80 -4.93 -37.54 9.92
C THR A 80 -5.30 -38.50 8.78
N PHE A 81 -4.56 -38.53 7.68
CA PHE A 81 -4.88 -39.42 6.55
C PHE A 81 -4.54 -40.89 6.84
N LYS A 82 -5.35 -41.79 6.29
CA LYS A 82 -5.15 -43.24 6.41
C LYS A 82 -3.88 -43.68 5.66
N MET A 83 -3.20 -44.72 6.15
CA MET A 83 -2.00 -45.30 5.52
C MET A 83 -2.19 -45.64 4.03
N ALA A 84 -3.40 -46.06 3.63
CA ALA A 84 -3.76 -46.33 2.23
C ALA A 84 -3.63 -45.10 1.29
N PHE A 85 -3.73 -43.88 1.83
CA PHE A 85 -3.53 -42.65 1.10
C PHE A 85 -2.06 -42.50 0.68
N PHE A 86 -1.12 -42.83 1.58
CA PHE A 86 0.33 -42.70 1.34
C PHE A 86 0.91 -43.81 0.46
N THR A 87 0.21 -44.95 0.34
CA THR A 87 0.59 -46.06 -0.55
C THR A 87 0.03 -45.92 -1.97
N SER A 88 -0.84 -44.93 -2.21
CA SER A 88 -1.42 -44.66 -3.54
C SER A 88 -0.41 -43.98 -4.46
N GLU A 89 -0.40 -44.34 -5.75
CA GLU A 89 0.47 -43.70 -6.74
C GLU A 89 0.21 -42.19 -6.80
N GLY A 90 1.26 -41.39 -6.58
CA GLY A 90 1.17 -39.92 -6.55
C GLY A 90 1.15 -39.28 -5.15
N ASN A 91 0.97 -40.07 -4.10
CA ASN A 91 0.98 -39.63 -2.69
C ASN A 91 2.23 -40.08 -1.92
N GLN A 92 3.29 -40.42 -2.65
CA GLN A 92 4.59 -40.75 -2.08
C GLN A 92 5.05 -39.63 -1.15
N PRO A 93 5.67 -39.94 0.02
CA PRO A 93 6.01 -38.96 1.05
C PRO A 93 6.73 -37.72 0.53
N GLY A 94 7.73 -37.88 -0.35
CA GLY A 94 8.48 -36.76 -0.92
C GLY A 94 7.68 -35.88 -1.90
N LYS A 95 6.76 -36.47 -2.67
CA LYS A 95 5.86 -35.70 -3.57
C LYS A 95 4.82 -34.92 -2.75
N LEU A 96 4.33 -35.52 -1.67
CA LEU A 96 3.38 -34.88 -0.77
C LEU A 96 4.04 -33.72 -0.01
N GLN A 97 5.24 -33.94 0.53
CA GLN A 97 6.04 -32.90 1.18
C GLN A 97 6.25 -31.71 0.23
N THR A 98 6.70 -31.97 -1.00
CA THR A 98 6.94 -30.89 -1.98
C THR A 98 5.66 -30.11 -2.30
N ARG A 99 4.49 -30.77 -2.36
CA ARG A 99 3.19 -30.10 -2.59
C ARG A 99 2.75 -29.28 -1.39
N ILE A 100 2.97 -29.76 -0.18
CA ILE A 100 2.66 -29.05 1.06
C ILE A 100 3.55 -27.82 1.16
N ASP A 101 4.87 -27.97 1.02
CA ASP A 101 5.83 -26.87 1.10
C ASP A 101 5.51 -25.79 0.05
N ARG A 102 5.29 -26.18 -1.21
CA ARG A 102 4.88 -25.26 -2.28
C ARG A 102 3.50 -24.64 -2.04
N GLY A 103 2.57 -25.41 -1.49
CA GLY A 103 1.22 -24.95 -1.19
C GLY A 103 1.23 -23.86 -0.12
N VAL A 104 1.94 -24.12 0.98
CA VAL A 104 2.16 -23.16 2.06
C VAL A 104 2.87 -21.91 1.52
N GLU A 105 3.95 -22.07 0.74
CA GLU A 105 4.67 -20.94 0.15
C GLU A 105 3.76 -20.08 -0.73
N ASN A 106 2.96 -20.71 -1.60
CA ASN A 106 2.03 -20.00 -2.49
C ASN A 106 0.95 -19.25 -1.72
N LEU A 107 0.40 -19.84 -0.65
CA LEU A 107 -0.59 -19.18 0.19
C LEU A 107 0.01 -17.98 0.93
N THR A 108 1.23 -18.13 1.46
CA THR A 108 1.96 -17.04 2.10
C THR A 108 2.23 -15.90 1.13
N ARG A 109 2.63 -16.21 -0.10
CA ARG A 109 2.82 -15.21 -1.16
C ARG A 109 1.50 -14.52 -1.54
N LEU A 110 0.39 -15.26 -1.60
CA LEU A 110 -0.93 -14.67 -1.90
C LEU A 110 -1.33 -13.66 -0.81
N VAL A 111 -1.21 -14.05 0.46
CA VAL A 111 -1.50 -13.19 1.61
C VAL A 111 -0.61 -11.95 1.59
N GLN A 112 0.68 -12.11 1.28
CA GLN A 112 1.61 -11.00 1.11
C GLN A 112 1.14 -10.04 -0.01
N ASN A 113 0.93 -10.56 -1.21
CA ASN A 113 0.51 -9.77 -2.37
C ASN A 113 -0.80 -9.02 -2.10
N PHE A 114 -1.73 -9.64 -1.37
CA PHE A 114 -3.01 -9.02 -1.06
C PHE A 114 -2.86 -7.90 -0.03
N PHE A 115 -2.26 -8.18 1.13
CA PHE A 115 -2.24 -7.23 2.27
C PHE A 115 -1.12 -6.19 2.19
N ILE A 116 0.05 -6.54 1.66
CA ILE A 116 1.20 -5.62 1.60
C ILE A 116 1.15 -4.77 0.34
N ASP A 117 0.69 -5.35 -0.78
CA ASP A 117 0.77 -4.67 -2.07
C ASP A 117 -0.60 -4.15 -2.54
N ILE A 118 -1.58 -5.04 -2.75
CA ILE A 118 -2.86 -4.68 -3.38
C ILE A 118 -3.71 -3.78 -2.47
N LEU A 119 -3.86 -4.12 -1.20
CA LEU A 119 -4.76 -3.40 -0.29
C LEU A 119 -4.30 -1.95 -0.02
N PRO A 120 -3.01 -1.68 0.23
CA PRO A 120 -2.51 -0.31 0.33
C PRO A 120 -2.59 0.44 -1.00
N LEU A 121 -2.33 -0.21 -2.14
CA LEU A 121 -2.47 0.42 -3.46
C LEU A 121 -3.90 0.85 -3.72
N PHE A 122 -4.86 -0.03 -3.42
CA PHE A 122 -6.29 0.23 -3.54
C PHE A 122 -6.74 1.38 -2.64
N ALA A 123 -6.34 1.38 -1.36
CA ALA A 123 -6.64 2.48 -0.44
C ALA A 123 -6.04 3.82 -0.92
N ASN A 124 -4.81 3.80 -1.42
CA ASN A 124 -4.16 4.97 -1.99
C ASN A 124 -4.91 5.53 -3.21
N ALA A 125 -5.31 4.65 -4.13
CA ALA A 125 -6.07 5.02 -5.32
C ALA A 125 -7.45 5.58 -4.96
N LEU A 126 -8.13 4.98 -3.98
CA LEU A 126 -9.41 5.47 -3.47
C LEU A 126 -9.29 6.89 -2.91
N VAL A 127 -8.30 7.15 -2.05
CA VAL A 127 -8.04 8.50 -1.52
C VAL A 127 -7.70 9.49 -2.64
N ALA A 128 -6.94 9.05 -3.65
CA ALA A 128 -6.61 9.88 -4.82
C ALA A 128 -7.88 10.32 -5.54
N LEU A 129 -8.74 9.35 -5.82
CA LEU A 129 -9.99 9.55 -6.55
C LEU A 129 -10.91 10.51 -5.80
N VAL A 130 -11.09 10.30 -4.49
CA VAL A 130 -11.89 11.19 -3.63
C VAL A 130 -11.34 12.63 -3.65
N MET A 131 -10.01 12.80 -3.54
CA MET A 131 -9.39 14.13 -3.62
C MET A 131 -9.57 14.79 -4.98
N MET A 132 -9.45 14.03 -6.07
CA MET A 132 -9.67 14.56 -7.43
C MET A 132 -11.12 15.02 -7.61
N PHE A 133 -12.10 14.25 -7.14
CA PHE A 133 -13.52 14.65 -7.16
C PHE A 133 -13.81 15.88 -6.31
N ASN A 134 -13.18 16.01 -5.14
CA ASN A 134 -13.33 17.17 -4.27
C ASN A 134 -12.74 18.44 -4.92
N ALA A 135 -11.60 18.32 -5.61
CA ALA A 135 -10.96 19.44 -6.28
C ALA A 135 -11.71 19.88 -7.56
N ASN A 136 -12.13 18.93 -8.41
CA ASN A 136 -12.91 19.20 -9.61
C ASN A 136 -13.65 17.94 -10.10
N PHE A 137 -14.99 18.01 -10.15
CA PHE A 137 -15.84 16.90 -10.56
C PHE A 137 -15.54 16.38 -11.98
N TYR A 138 -15.23 17.27 -12.94
CA TYR A 138 -14.91 16.90 -14.32
C TYR A 138 -13.58 16.13 -14.42
N VAL A 139 -12.57 16.54 -13.65
CA VAL A 139 -11.27 15.86 -13.61
C VAL A 139 -11.41 14.46 -13.01
N GLY A 140 -12.24 14.30 -11.98
CA GLY A 140 -12.55 12.99 -11.39
C GLY A 140 -13.24 12.03 -12.38
N MET A 141 -14.21 12.54 -13.17
CA MET A 141 -14.87 11.75 -14.20
C MET A 141 -13.91 11.28 -15.30
N VAL A 142 -13.02 12.15 -15.79
CA VAL A 142 -12.01 11.78 -16.79
C VAL A 142 -11.08 10.68 -16.24
N GLY A 143 -10.66 10.78 -14.97
CA GLY A 143 -9.86 9.74 -14.32
C GLY A 143 -10.56 8.38 -14.27
N LEU A 144 -11.87 8.36 -13.98
CA LEU A 144 -12.67 7.12 -13.96
C LEU A 144 -12.83 6.51 -15.35
N CYS A 145 -13.00 7.33 -16.39
CA CYS A 145 -13.14 6.84 -17.77
C CYS A 145 -11.86 6.17 -18.31
N ILE A 146 -10.68 6.50 -17.77
CA ILE A 146 -9.41 5.90 -18.18
C ILE A 146 -9.22 4.50 -17.59
N MET A 147 -9.79 4.22 -16.41
CA MET A 147 -9.62 2.91 -15.75
C MET A 147 -10.04 1.71 -16.61
N PRO A 148 -11.25 1.68 -17.20
CA PRO A 148 -11.69 0.58 -18.05
C PRO A 148 -10.79 0.35 -19.27
N VAL A 149 -10.25 1.42 -19.85
CA VAL A 149 -9.36 1.37 -21.02
C VAL A 149 -8.01 0.75 -20.65
N TYR A 150 -7.53 0.95 -19.42
CA TYR A 150 -6.28 0.35 -18.95
C TYR A 150 -6.40 -1.18 -18.72
N PHE A 151 -7.59 -1.67 -18.41
CA PHE A 151 -7.83 -3.10 -18.13
C PHE A 151 -8.17 -3.93 -19.37
N PHE A 152 -8.46 -3.29 -20.52
CA PHE A 152 -8.76 -3.94 -21.80
C PHE A 152 -7.51 -4.05 -22.67
#